data_AF-A0A4P6L3L5-F1
#
_entry.id   AF-A0A4P6L3L5-F1
#
_cell.length_a   1.000
_cell.length_b   1.000
_cell.length_c   1.000
_cell.angle_alpha   90.00
_cell.angle_beta   90.00
_cell.angle_gamma   90.00
#
_symmetry.space_group_name_H-M   'P 1'
#
loop_
_entity.id
_entity.type
_entity.pdbx_description
1 polymer ?
#
loop_
_entity_poly.entity_id
_entity_poly.type
_entity_poly.pdbx_seq_one_letter_code
_entity_poly.pdbx_strand_id
1 'polypeptide(L)'
;MTDESLRAALRDLARGARGLHKAMLDVETQYFGAVGGVLEHLQLVTNHPHFAWLLKLSGLMAELDERLDDAETLDAGEAAQWRTAFESLIGPRAAIDEDFRKRYLALLHDAPEVAMANGALRQALGKVPQAQ
;
A
#
# COMPACT_ATOMS: atom_id res chain seq x y z
N MET A 1 -4.45 -9.64 21.47
CA MET A 1 -5.44 -8.86 20.69
C MET A 1 -6.60 -9.79 20.35
N THR A 2 -7.82 -9.25 20.26
CA THR A 2 -9.02 -9.99 19.80
C THR A 2 -9.09 -9.98 18.28
N ASP A 3 -9.79 -10.93 17.66
CA ASP A 3 -10.07 -10.96 16.20
C ASP A 3 -10.61 -9.61 15.71
N GLU A 4 -11.64 -9.06 16.35
CA GLU A 4 -12.21 -7.75 16.00
C GLU A 4 -11.16 -6.62 16.04
N SER A 5 -10.32 -6.59 17.08
CA SER A 5 -9.24 -5.58 17.16
C SER A 5 -8.15 -5.77 16.09
N LEU A 6 -7.89 -7.01 15.66
CA LEU A 6 -6.95 -7.31 14.58
C LEU A 6 -7.52 -6.86 13.23
N ARG A 7 -8.80 -7.19 12.96
CA ARG A 7 -9.53 -6.72 11.78
C ARG A 7 -9.56 -5.20 11.70
N ALA A 8 -9.82 -4.52 12.82
CA ALA A 8 -9.79 -3.06 12.87
C ALA A 8 -8.40 -2.51 12.52
N ALA A 9 -7.32 -3.08 13.06
CA ALA A 9 -5.96 -2.66 12.76
C ALA A 9 -5.58 -2.90 11.29
N LEU A 10 -5.99 -4.03 10.71
CA LEU A 10 -5.76 -4.37 9.31
C LEU A 10 -6.60 -3.51 8.35
N ARG A 11 -7.82 -3.12 8.71
CA ARG A 11 -8.62 -2.15 7.95
C ARG A 11 -7.97 -0.76 7.94
N ASP A 12 -7.39 -0.35 9.06
CA ASP A 12 -6.59 0.88 9.14
C ASP A 12 -5.35 0.78 8.25
N LEU A 13 -4.69 -0.38 8.22
CA LEU A 13 -3.55 -0.65 7.34
C LEU A 13 -3.94 -0.54 5.86
N ALA A 14 -5.02 -1.21 5.43
CA ALA A 14 -5.54 -1.13 4.07
C ALA A 14 -5.89 0.31 3.66
N ARG A 15 -6.47 1.09 4.58
CA ARG A 15 -6.78 2.52 4.34
C ARG A 15 -5.51 3.36 4.18
N GLY A 16 -4.51 3.16 5.03
CA GLY A 16 -3.21 3.81 4.91
C GLY A 16 -2.51 3.46 3.58
N ALA A 17 -2.60 2.19 3.17
CA ALA A 17 -2.03 1.70 1.92
C ALA A 17 -2.71 2.34 0.69
N ARG A 18 -4.05 2.44 0.68
CA ARG A 18 -4.79 3.18 -0.36
C ARG A 18 -4.35 4.64 -0.44
N GLY A 19 -4.15 5.29 0.71
CA GLY A 19 -3.65 6.67 0.76
C GLY A 19 -2.29 6.83 0.11
N LEU A 20 -1.34 5.94 0.44
CA LEU A 20 0.00 5.95 -0.17
C LEU A 20 -0.05 5.63 -1.66
N HIS A 21 -0.80 4.60 -2.07
CA HIS A 21 -0.97 4.24 -3.47
C HIS A 21 -1.52 5.42 -4.29
N LYS A 22 -2.58 6.07 -3.80
CA LYS A 22 -3.16 7.24 -4.45
C LYS A 22 -2.15 8.38 -4.57
N ALA A 23 -1.40 8.70 -3.51
CA ALA A 23 -0.40 9.77 -3.56
C ALA A 23 0.69 9.50 -4.61
N MET A 24 1.22 8.27 -4.68
CA MET A 24 2.19 7.89 -5.71
C MET A 24 1.58 7.95 -7.12
N LEU A 25 0.34 7.47 -7.27
CA LEU A 25 -0.38 7.52 -8.54
C LEU A 25 -0.60 8.96 -9.03
N ASP A 26 -0.99 9.86 -8.13
CA ASP A 26 -1.23 11.26 -8.43
C ASP A 26 0.06 11.95 -8.89
N VAL A 27 1.20 11.69 -8.23
CA VAL A 27 2.52 12.23 -8.64
C VAL A 27 2.94 11.68 -10.01
N GLU A 28 2.90 10.36 -10.20
CA GLU A 28 3.33 9.73 -11.46
C GLU A 28 2.44 10.13 -12.65
N THR A 29 1.15 10.40 -12.40
CA THR A 29 0.23 10.87 -13.45
C THR A 29 0.67 12.24 -14.00
N GLN A 30 1.35 13.08 -13.22
CA GLN A 30 1.80 14.40 -13.67
C GLN A 30 2.76 14.34 -14.86
N TYR A 31 3.53 13.24 -15.02
CA TYR A 31 4.43 13.03 -16.16
C TYR A 31 3.68 12.94 -17.51
N PHE A 32 2.39 12.66 -17.50
CA PHE A 32 1.55 12.54 -18.69
C PHE A 32 0.79 13.84 -19.01
N GLY A 33 0.97 14.89 -18.22
CA GLY A 33 0.28 16.16 -18.39
C GLY A 33 -1.22 16.07 -18.13
N ALA A 34 -2.01 16.84 -18.88
CA ALA A 34 -3.46 16.80 -18.78
C ALA A 34 -4.01 15.49 -19.36
N VAL A 35 -4.22 14.51 -18.50
CA VAL A 35 -5.00 13.31 -18.83
C VAL A 35 -6.46 13.71 -18.98
N GLY A 36 -7.18 13.08 -19.91
CA GLY A 36 -8.55 13.45 -20.29
C GLY A 36 -9.60 13.21 -19.20
N GLY A 37 -10.72 12.59 -19.55
CA GLY A 37 -11.76 12.24 -18.58
C GLY A 37 -11.33 11.12 -17.61
N VAL A 38 -12.24 10.79 -16.70
CA VAL A 38 -12.03 9.73 -15.69
C VAL A 38 -11.75 8.38 -16.35
N LEU A 39 -12.39 8.09 -17.49
CA LEU A 39 -12.19 6.84 -18.21
C LEU A 39 -10.78 6.77 -18.81
N GLU A 40 -10.30 7.86 -19.42
CA GLU A 40 -8.96 7.95 -19.98
C GLU A 40 -7.89 7.85 -18.89
N HIS A 41 -8.13 8.46 -17.73
CA HIS A 41 -7.23 8.31 -16.58
C HIS A 41 -7.19 6.88 -16.08
N LEU A 42 -8.35 6.22 -15.94
CA LEU A 42 -8.40 4.80 -15.59
C LEU A 42 -7.66 3.93 -16.61
N GLN A 43 -7.89 4.15 -17.91
CA GLN A 43 -7.19 3.40 -18.97
C GLN A 43 -5.68 3.60 -18.91
N LEU A 44 -5.22 4.82 -18.65
CA LEU A 44 -3.81 5.13 -18.51
C LEU A 44 -3.20 4.35 -17.34
N VAL A 45 -3.76 4.48 -16.14
CA VAL A 45 -3.19 3.87 -14.93
C VAL A 45 -3.27 2.35 -14.93
N THR A 46 -4.27 1.78 -15.61
CA THR A 46 -4.45 0.32 -15.69
C THR A 46 -3.61 -0.33 -16.78
N ASN A 47 -3.40 0.33 -17.93
CA ASN A 47 -2.81 -0.32 -19.11
C ASN A 47 -1.40 0.16 -19.45
N HIS A 48 -0.95 1.32 -18.97
CA HIS A 48 0.34 1.87 -19.37
C HIS A 48 1.48 1.26 -18.53
N PRO A 49 2.56 0.74 -19.16
CA PRO A 49 3.66 0.05 -18.44
C PRO A 49 4.34 0.87 -17.35
N HIS A 50 4.30 2.20 -17.46
CA HIS A 50 4.80 3.12 -16.44
C HIS A 50 4.19 2.88 -15.04
N PHE A 51 2.93 2.45 -14.96
CA PHE A 51 2.24 2.21 -13.69
C PHE A 51 2.34 0.76 -13.21
N ALA A 52 2.97 -0.14 -13.97
CA ALA A 52 3.02 -1.57 -13.65
C ALA A 52 3.66 -1.87 -12.28
N TRP A 53 4.58 -1.02 -11.82
CA TRP A 53 5.21 -1.18 -10.51
C TRP A 53 4.24 -0.92 -9.35
N LEU A 54 3.24 -0.03 -9.51
CA LEU A 54 2.23 0.24 -8.48
C LEU A 54 1.29 -0.96 -8.25
N LEU A 55 1.20 -1.88 -9.23
CA LEU A 55 0.41 -3.10 -9.10
C LEU A 55 0.85 -3.98 -7.93
N LYS A 56 2.12 -3.89 -7.50
CA LYS A 56 2.63 -4.62 -6.33
C LYS A 56 1.92 -4.22 -5.05
N LEU A 57 1.69 -2.91 -4.86
CA LEU A 57 0.99 -2.41 -3.69
C LEU A 57 -0.52 -2.64 -3.80
N SER A 58 -1.12 -2.37 -4.96
CA SER A 58 -2.56 -2.57 -5.14
C SER A 58 -2.96 -4.05 -5.08
N GLY A 59 -2.10 -4.96 -5.55
CA GLY A 59 -2.29 -6.41 -5.41
C GLY A 59 -2.30 -6.83 -3.94
N LEU A 60 -1.28 -6.41 -3.17
CA LEU A 60 -1.23 -6.70 -1.73
C LEU A 60 -2.43 -6.11 -0.97
N MET A 61 -2.91 -4.95 -1.37
CA MET A 61 -4.14 -4.36 -0.83
C MET A 61 -5.39 -5.19 -1.14
N ALA A 62 -5.51 -5.69 -2.37
CA ALA A 62 -6.64 -6.52 -2.79
C ALA A 62 -6.65 -7.86 -2.03
N GLU A 63 -5.50 -8.50 -1.87
CA GLU A 63 -5.36 -9.73 -1.08
C GLU A 63 -5.75 -9.50 0.40
N LEU A 64 -5.35 -8.35 0.98
CA LEU A 64 -5.75 -7.99 2.35
C LEU A 64 -7.26 -7.73 2.46
N ASP A 65 -7.85 -7.03 1.48
CA ASP A 65 -9.29 -6.75 1.46
C ASP A 65 -10.10 -8.04 1.35
N GLU A 66 -9.70 -8.97 0.47
CA GLU A 66 -10.29 -10.31 0.37
C GLU A 66 -10.20 -11.06 1.70
N ARG A 67 -9.04 -11.04 2.35
CA ARG A 67 -8.89 -11.70 3.67
C ARG A 67 -9.74 -11.07 4.77
N LEU A 68 -9.97 -9.75 4.71
CA LEU A 68 -10.81 -9.03 5.66
C LEU A 68 -12.30 -9.31 5.49
N ASP A 69 -12.71 -9.70 4.28
CA ASP A 69 -14.08 -10.11 3.95
C ASP A 69 -14.35 -11.59 4.31
N ASP A 70 -13.31 -12.41 4.48
CA ASP A 70 -13.42 -13.77 5.00
C ASP A 70 -13.92 -13.77 6.46
N ALA A 71 -14.86 -14.68 6.77
CA ALA A 71 -15.43 -14.88 8.10
C ALA A 71 -14.51 -15.68 9.06
N GLU A 72 -13.44 -16.31 8.56
CA GLU A 72 -12.50 -17.07 9.36
C GLU A 72 -11.74 -16.17 10.36
N THR A 73 -11.63 -16.61 11.61
CA THR A 73 -11.01 -15.83 12.70
C THR A 73 -9.56 -15.48 12.39
N LEU A 74 -9.20 -14.20 12.51
CA LEU A 74 -7.81 -13.75 12.43
C LEU A 74 -7.10 -13.97 13.76
N ASP A 75 -5.89 -14.52 13.69
CA ASP A 75 -4.98 -14.55 14.83
C ASP A 75 -3.85 -13.51 14.70
N ALA A 76 -3.09 -13.35 15.79
CA ALA A 76 -2.02 -12.35 15.84
C ALA A 76 -0.83 -12.69 14.93
N GLY A 77 -0.57 -13.98 14.69
CA GLY A 77 0.50 -14.44 13.80
C GLY A 77 0.18 -14.14 12.34
N GLU A 78 -1.08 -14.33 11.95
CA GLU A 78 -1.56 -13.96 10.62
C GLU A 78 -1.52 -12.44 10.40
N ALA A 79 -2.02 -11.65 11.36
CA ALA A 79 -1.93 -10.19 11.27
C ALA A 79 -0.47 -9.70 11.16
N ALA A 80 0.45 -10.35 11.85
CA ALA A 80 1.89 -10.07 11.76
C ALA A 80 2.49 -10.41 10.38
N GLN A 81 1.96 -11.40 9.67
CA GLN A 81 2.38 -11.71 8.30
C GLN A 81 1.98 -10.58 7.34
N TRP A 82 0.77 -10.02 7.48
CA TRP A 82 0.36 -8.84 6.72
C TRP A 82 1.29 -7.65 6.97
N ARG A 83 1.57 -7.35 8.24
CA ARG A 83 2.55 -6.30 8.60
C ARG A 83 3.90 -6.55 7.90
N THR A 84 4.39 -7.79 7.95
CA THR A 84 5.66 -8.17 7.33
C THR A 84 5.63 -7.98 5.81
N ALA A 85 4.55 -8.36 5.13
CA ALA A 85 4.41 -8.17 3.68
C ALA A 85 4.49 -6.69 3.29
N PHE A 86 3.76 -5.82 4.00
CA PHE A 86 3.82 -4.38 3.77
C PHE A 86 5.20 -3.81 4.11
N GLU A 87 5.81 -4.18 5.24
CA GLU A 87 7.15 -3.71 5.61
C GLU A 87 8.23 -4.19 4.62
N SER A 88 8.08 -5.36 4.02
CA SER A 88 8.97 -5.86 2.97
C SER A 88 8.82 -5.09 1.65
N LEU A 89 7.65 -4.49 1.40
CA LEU A 89 7.40 -3.67 0.21
C LEU A 89 7.71 -2.18 0.42
N ILE A 90 7.43 -1.60 1.59
CA ILE A 90 7.57 -0.14 1.90
C ILE A 90 8.60 0.21 3.00
N GLY A 91 9.24 -0.81 3.58
CA GLY A 91 10.29 -0.71 4.58
C GLY A 91 9.71 -0.83 6.00
N PRO A 92 10.53 -1.15 7.02
CA PRO A 92 11.99 -1.15 7.00
C PRO A 92 12.63 -2.51 6.67
N ARG A 93 11.85 -3.55 6.35
CA ARG A 93 12.41 -4.87 6.02
C ARG A 93 13.12 -4.87 4.68
N ALA A 94 13.92 -5.91 4.45
CA ALA A 94 14.55 -6.17 3.16
C ALA A 94 13.50 -6.14 2.05
N ALA A 95 13.86 -5.52 0.92
CA ALA A 95 12.96 -5.38 -0.20
C ALA A 95 12.68 -6.76 -0.82
N ILE A 96 11.40 -7.09 -0.98
CA ILE A 96 10.97 -8.22 -1.83
C ILE A 96 10.94 -7.85 -3.31
N ASP A 97 10.93 -6.55 -3.61
CA ASP A 97 10.97 -5.99 -4.96
C ASP A 97 11.82 -4.71 -4.95
N GLU A 98 13.02 -4.81 -5.52
CA GLU A 98 14.00 -3.71 -5.54
C GLU A 98 13.59 -2.56 -6.47
N ASP A 99 12.88 -2.84 -7.57
CA ASP A 99 12.43 -1.78 -8.49
C ASP A 99 11.31 -0.96 -7.84
N PHE A 100 10.34 -1.64 -7.21
CA PHE A 100 9.32 -0.96 -6.40
C PHE A 100 9.98 -0.11 -5.32
N ARG A 101 10.87 -0.70 -4.52
CA ARG A 101 11.55 -0.03 -3.40
C ARG A 101 12.26 1.23 -3.87
N LYS A 102 12.99 1.15 -4.99
CA LYS A 102 13.73 2.29 -5.55
C LYS A 102 12.81 3.43 -5.96
N ARG A 103 11.75 3.15 -6.72
CA ARG A 103 10.77 4.17 -7.18
C ARG A 103 10.03 4.80 -6.00
N TYR A 104 9.54 3.97 -5.09
CA TYR A 104 8.89 4.43 -3.86
C TYR A 104 9.80 5.35 -3.04
N LEU A 105 11.08 5.01 -2.87
CA LEU A 105 12.02 5.86 -2.11
C LEU A 105 12.30 7.19 -2.82
N ALA A 106 12.37 7.21 -4.15
CA ALA A 106 12.50 8.45 -4.91
C ALA A 106 11.28 9.36 -4.68
N LEU A 107 10.06 8.83 -4.86
CA LEU A 107 8.83 9.61 -4.60
C LEU A 107 8.71 10.04 -3.13
N LEU A 108 9.14 9.20 -2.20
CA LEU A 108 9.14 9.53 -0.78
C LEU A 108 10.04 10.73 -0.46
N HIS A 109 11.15 10.89 -1.18
CA HIS A 109 12.07 12.01 -1.03
C HIS A 109 11.55 13.27 -1.74
N ASP A 110 11.02 13.12 -2.95
CA ASP A 110 10.74 14.23 -3.85
C ASP A 110 9.33 14.82 -3.69
N ALA A 111 8.36 14.05 -3.16
CA ALA A 111 6.96 14.46 -3.06
C ALA A 111 6.47 14.50 -1.60
N PRO A 112 6.20 15.69 -1.02
CA PRO A 112 5.72 15.84 0.36
C PRO A 112 4.43 15.06 0.66
N GLU A 113 3.50 15.00 -0.29
CA GLU A 113 2.25 14.24 -0.18
C GLU A 113 2.48 12.73 -0.03
N VAL A 114 3.50 12.18 -0.69
CA VAL A 114 3.90 10.77 -0.56
C VAL A 114 4.54 10.54 0.81
N ALA A 115 5.37 11.47 1.29
CA ALA A 115 5.95 11.41 2.64
C ALA A 115 4.87 11.43 3.73
N MET A 116 3.87 12.30 3.62
CA MET A 116 2.73 12.36 4.55
C MET A 116 1.90 11.08 4.52
N ALA A 117 1.58 10.57 3.33
CA ALA A 117 0.82 9.33 3.18
C ALA A 117 1.58 8.11 3.74
N ASN A 118 2.89 8.03 3.52
CA ASN A 118 3.75 7.02 4.14
C ASN A 118 3.75 7.15 5.67
N GLY A 119 3.75 8.36 6.23
CA GLY A 119 3.60 8.59 7.67
C GLY A 119 2.31 7.99 8.23
N ALA A 120 1.18 8.21 7.55
CA ALA A 120 -0.10 7.62 7.94
C ALA A 120 -0.09 6.09 7.86
N LEU A 121 0.49 5.51 6.79
CA LEU A 121 0.66 4.07 6.65
C LEU A 121 1.54 3.49 7.77
N ARG A 122 2.64 4.17 8.14
CA ARG A 122 3.51 3.74 9.26
C ARG A 122 2.79 3.75 10.61
N GLN A 123 1.94 4.74 10.85
CA GLN A 123 1.10 4.76 12.05
C GLN A 123 0.13 3.58 12.08
N ALA A 124 -0.48 3.22 10.93
CA ALA A 124 -1.34 2.05 10.82
C ALA A 124 -0.58 0.74 11.06
N LEU A 125 0.62 0.58 10.46
CA LEU A 125 1.51 -0.57 10.70
C LEU A 125 1.86 -0.72 12.19
N GLY A 126 2.04 0.39 12.91
CA GLY A 126 2.30 0.39 14.35
C GLY A 126 1.19 -0.22 15.20
N LYS A 127 -0.05 -0.28 14.69
CA LYS A 127 -1.21 -0.89 15.38
C LYS A 127 -1.31 -2.40 15.16
N VAL A 128 -0.60 -2.94 14.16
CA VAL A 128 -0.62 -4.37 13.82
C VAL A 128 0.48 -5.09 14.60
N PRO A 129 0.25 -6.29 15.17
CA PRO A 129 1.27 -7.08 15.84
C PRO A 129 2.53 -7.27 14.99
N GLN A 130 3.68 -7.36 15.65
CA GLN A 130 4.91 -7.82 15.03
C GLN A 130 4.96 -9.34 15.02
N ALA A 131 5.61 -9.92 14.01
CA ALA A 131 5.94 -11.33 14.04
C ALA A 131 6.91 -11.57 15.20
N GLN A 132 6.67 -12.64 15.97
CA GLN A 132 7.58 -13.09 17.02
C GLN A 132 8.90 -13.59 16.43
#